data_AF-A0A8H4YF39-F1
#
_entry.id   AF-A0A8H4YF39-F1
#
_cell.length_a   1.000
_cell.length_b   1.000
_cell.length_c   1.000
_cell.angle_alpha   90.00
_cell.angle_beta   90.00
_cell.angle_gamma   90.00
#
_symmetry.space_group_name_H-M   'P 1'
#
loop_
_entity.id
_entity.type
_entity.pdbx_description
1 polymer ?
#
loop_
_entity_poly.entity_id
_entity_poly.type
_entity_poly.pdbx_seq_one_letter_code
_entity_poly.pdbx_strand_id
1 'polypeptide(L)'
;MTADSNQDATFLMLETDPEKPDWGWAPPYWNAQLGNVLAVRADDQNLDVEDLRMMCSFARRKLGPMFEDALGGGHKLRTKQEVLDFITWDNMVEFSNRQAPGPAGS
;
A
#
# COMPACT_ATOMS: atom_id res chain seq x y z
N MET A 1 -17.41 22.11 4.64
CA MET A 1 -17.12 20.68 4.48
C MET A 1 -15.63 20.53 4.69
N THR A 2 -15.19 19.99 5.82
CA THR A 2 -13.82 19.47 5.91
C THR A 2 -13.76 18.29 4.96
N ALA A 3 -12.86 18.31 3.97
CA ALA A 3 -12.62 17.12 3.17
C ALA A 3 -12.22 16.01 4.16
N ASP A 4 -13.05 14.97 4.25
CA ASP A 4 -12.73 13.79 5.04
C ASP A 4 -11.32 13.32 4.62
N SER A 5 -10.44 13.13 5.59
CA SER A 5 -9.02 12.88 5.31
C SER A 5 -8.84 11.64 4.43
N ASN A 6 -8.05 11.75 3.35
CA ASN A 6 -7.79 10.65 2.42
C ASN A 6 -6.70 9.70 2.94
N GLN A 7 -7.04 8.85 3.92
CA GLN A 7 -6.08 7.91 4.51
C GLN A 7 -5.51 6.89 3.52
N ASP A 8 -6.20 6.62 2.41
CA ASP A 8 -5.69 5.71 1.39
C ASP A 8 -4.37 6.24 0.78
N ALA A 9 -4.27 7.56 0.59
CA ALA A 9 -3.02 8.19 0.15
C ALA A 9 -1.89 8.07 1.18
N THR A 10 -2.20 8.06 2.48
CA THR A 10 -1.20 7.79 3.53
C THR A 10 -0.53 6.44 3.32
N PHE A 11 -1.29 5.38 3.02
CA PHE A 11 -0.75 4.04 2.81
C PHE A 11 0.07 3.91 1.51
N LEU A 12 -0.13 4.80 0.53
CA LEU A 12 0.74 4.84 -0.64
C LEU A 12 2.12 5.47 -0.36
N MET A 13 2.26 6.16 0.78
CA MET A 13 3.46 6.92 1.13
C MET A 13 4.29 6.25 2.24
N LEU A 14 4.14 4.93 2.42
CA LEU A 14 4.94 4.15 3.36
C LEU A 14 6.42 4.17 2.95
N GLU A 15 7.32 4.38 3.90
CA GLU A 15 8.76 4.41 3.64
C GLU A 15 9.32 3.02 3.31
N THR A 16 9.96 2.90 2.15
CA THR A 16 10.53 1.66 1.60
C THR A 16 12.05 1.67 1.52
N ASP A 17 12.72 2.70 2.03
CA ASP A 17 14.17 2.69 2.20
C ASP A 17 14.55 1.91 3.48
N PRO A 18 15.25 0.76 3.37
CA PRO A 18 15.56 -0.08 4.53
C PRO A 18 16.51 0.59 5.54
N GLU A 19 17.25 1.62 5.14
CA GLU A 19 18.19 2.33 6.01
C GLU A 19 17.52 3.43 6.83
N LYS A 20 16.28 3.81 6.47
CA LYS A 20 15.57 4.87 7.17
C LYS A 20 14.85 4.38 8.43
N PRO A 21 14.81 5.22 9.49
CA PRO A 21 14.21 4.84 10.77
C PRO A 21 12.69 4.72 10.74
N ASP A 22 12.03 5.37 9.76
CA ASP A 22 10.59 5.38 9.55
C ASP A 22 10.10 4.28 8.59
N TRP A 23 10.92 3.26 8.32
CA TRP A 23 10.57 2.07 7.54
C TRP A 23 9.13 1.58 7.81
N GLY A 24 8.32 1.50 6.76
CA GLY A 24 6.93 1.05 6.84
C GLY A 24 5.95 2.07 7.43
N TRP A 25 6.37 3.32 7.62
CA TRP A 25 5.51 4.41 8.07
C TRP A 25 5.50 5.52 7.04
N ALA A 26 4.34 6.16 6.90
CA ALA A 26 4.25 7.38 6.12
C ALA A 26 4.76 8.58 6.94
N PRO A 27 5.36 9.60 6.30
CA PRO A 27 5.76 10.81 6.99
C PRO A 27 4.57 11.44 7.75
N PRO A 28 4.78 12.07 8.93
CA PRO A 28 3.67 12.50 9.79
C PRO A 28 2.65 13.43 9.13
N TYR A 29 3.09 14.28 8.19
CA TYR A 29 2.21 15.20 7.47
C TYR A 29 1.29 14.49 6.46
N TRP A 30 1.56 13.22 6.13
CA TRP A 30 0.67 12.36 5.37
C TRP A 30 -0.44 11.73 6.21
N ASN A 31 -0.51 11.94 7.53
CA ASN A 31 -1.50 11.26 8.39
C ASN A 31 -2.82 12.04 8.59
N ALA A 32 -2.90 13.30 8.18
CA ALA A 32 -4.09 14.12 8.41
C ALA A 32 -4.26 15.22 7.36
N GLN A 33 -5.51 15.66 7.16
CA GLN A 33 -5.88 16.83 6.35
C GLN A 33 -5.42 16.76 4.88
N LEU A 34 -5.34 15.56 4.31
CA LEU A 34 -4.81 15.35 2.95
C LEU A 34 -5.72 15.89 1.85
N GLY A 35 -7.03 15.85 2.06
CA GLY A 35 -8.01 16.22 1.03
C GLY A 35 -7.83 15.38 -0.25
N ASN A 36 -7.78 16.06 -1.40
CA ASN A 36 -7.65 15.42 -2.70
C ASN A 36 -6.17 15.32 -3.10
N VAL A 37 -5.79 14.20 -3.73
CA VAL A 37 -4.44 13.96 -4.22
C VAL A 37 -4.44 13.73 -5.73
N LEU A 38 -3.40 14.20 -6.39
CA LEU A 38 -3.09 13.82 -7.77
C LEU A 38 -2.11 12.65 -7.72
N ALA A 39 -2.47 11.53 -8.36
CA ALA A 39 -1.61 10.39 -8.51
C ALA A 39 -1.17 10.27 -9.97
N VAL A 40 0.14 10.08 -10.17
CA VAL A 40 0.78 9.93 -11.48
C VAL A 40 1.83 8.84 -11.33
N ARG A 41 1.97 7.99 -12.34
CA ARG A 41 3.05 7.00 -12.38
C ARG A 41 4.33 7.64 -12.91
N ALA A 42 5.47 7.27 -12.33
CA ALA A 42 6.78 7.78 -12.77
C ALA A 42 7.17 7.33 -14.19
N ASP A 43 6.55 6.26 -14.70
CA ASP A 43 6.76 5.73 -16.06
C ASP A 43 5.75 6.27 -17.09
N ASP A 44 4.94 7.26 -16.72
CA ASP A 44 3.92 7.90 -17.55
C ASP A 44 2.87 6.93 -18.15
N GLN A 45 2.78 5.70 -17.65
CA GLN A 45 1.70 4.81 -18.05
C GLN A 45 0.37 5.28 -17.46
N ASN A 46 -0.73 4.89 -18.12
CA ASN A 46 -2.06 5.13 -17.59
C ASN A 46 -2.22 4.49 -16.21
N LEU A 47 -2.96 5.19 -15.36
CA LEU A 47 -3.32 4.75 -14.02
C LEU A 47 -4.81 4.93 -13.86
N ASP A 48 -5.55 3.82 -13.94
CA ASP A 48 -7.00 3.86 -13.78
C ASP A 48 -7.38 3.98 -12.30
N VAL A 49 -8.61 4.42 -12.05
CA VAL A 49 -9.11 4.56 -10.66
C VAL A 49 -9.11 3.21 -9.94
N GLU A 50 -9.38 2.12 -10.66
CA GLU A 50 -9.36 0.77 -10.08
C GLU A 50 -7.94 0.29 -9.76
N ASP A 51 -6.94 0.71 -10.54
CA ASP A 51 -5.53 0.46 -10.22
C ASP A 51 -5.15 1.13 -8.90
N LEU A 52 -5.55 2.39 -8.71
CA LEU A 52 -5.32 3.11 -7.46
C LEU A 52 -6.01 2.43 -6.27
N ARG A 53 -7.25 1.97 -6.44
CA ARG A 53 -7.95 1.21 -5.39
C ARG A 53 -7.21 -0.08 -5.04
N MET A 54 -6.72 -0.80 -6.04
CA MET A 54 -5.91 -2.00 -5.85
C MET A 54 -4.62 -1.68 -5.07
N MET A 55 -3.87 -0.67 -5.49
CA MET A 55 -2.62 -0.24 -4.84
C MET A 55 -2.85 0.13 -3.38
N CYS A 56 -3.87 0.96 -3.08
CA CYS A 56 -4.21 1.36 -1.71
C CYS A 56 -4.60 0.16 -0.84
N SER A 57 -5.42 -0.75 -1.40
CA SER A 57 -5.83 -1.98 -0.71
C SER A 57 -4.64 -2.87 -0.39
N PHE A 58 -3.74 -3.07 -1.36
CA PHE A 58 -2.52 -3.83 -1.19
C PHE A 58 -1.60 -3.22 -0.13
N ALA A 59 -1.33 -1.92 -0.21
CA ALA A 59 -0.48 -1.24 0.75
C ALA A 59 -1.01 -1.36 2.18
N ARG A 60 -2.31 -1.08 2.37
CA ARG A 60 -2.96 -1.12 3.69
C ARG A 60 -3.07 -2.53 4.27
N ARG A 61 -3.54 -3.49 3.47
CA ARG A 61 -3.96 -4.81 3.97
C ARG A 61 -2.89 -5.87 3.85
N LYS A 62 -1.92 -5.67 2.95
CA LYS A 62 -0.86 -6.64 2.70
C LYS A 62 0.51 -6.12 3.13
N LEU A 63 0.92 -4.93 2.69
CA LEU A 63 2.26 -4.43 3.02
C LEU A 63 2.40 -4.03 4.49
N GLY A 64 1.41 -3.38 5.10
CA GLY A 64 1.45 -3.02 6.53
C GLY A 64 1.93 -4.16 7.45
N PRO A 65 1.27 -5.34 7.44
CA PRO A 65 1.73 -6.50 8.21
C PRO A 65 3.12 -7.00 7.80
N MET A 66 3.49 -6.87 6.52
CA MET A 66 4.81 -7.31 6.04
C MET A 66 5.94 -6.41 6.54
N PHE A 67 5.69 -5.10 6.69
CA PHE A 67 6.61 -4.17 7.31
C PHE A 67 6.83 -4.52 8.80
N GLU A 68 5.77 -4.87 9.53
CA GLU A 68 5.86 -5.32 10.94
C GLU A 68 6.63 -6.64 11.09
N ASP A 69 6.37 -7.62 10.21
CA ASP A 69 7.12 -8.88 10.12
C ASP A 69 8.64 -8.61 9.98
N ALA A 70 9.02 -7.64 9.14
CA ALA A 70 10.42 -7.28 8.89
C ALA A 70 11.12 -6.60 10.07
N LEU A 71 10.35 -6.05 11.02
CA LEU A 71 10.84 -5.51 12.29
C LEU A 71 10.82 -6.56 13.42
N GLY A 72 10.40 -7.80 13.14
CA GLY A 72 10.22 -8.86 14.13
C GLY A 72 8.99 -8.69 15.02
N GLY A 73 8.10 -7.74 14.71
CA GLY A 73 6.86 -7.49 15.46
C GLY A 73 5.67 -8.31 14.96
N GLY A 74 5.77 -8.90 13.78
CA GLY A 74 4.70 -9.66 13.14
C GLY A 74 4.68 -11.17 13.46
N HIS A 75 3.86 -11.90 12.72
CA HIS A 75 3.67 -13.36 12.90
C HIS A 75 4.63 -14.21 12.07
N LYS A 76 5.36 -13.59 11.14
CA LYS A 76 6.33 -14.27 10.27
C LYS A 76 7.67 -13.56 10.32
N LEU A 77 8.74 -14.33 10.31
CA LEU A 77 10.08 -13.78 10.06
C LEU A 77 10.18 -13.42 8.59
N ARG A 78 10.53 -12.15 8.32
CA ARG A 78 10.81 -11.63 6.99
C ARG A 78 11.97 -10.63 7.10
N THR A 79 12.73 -10.46 6.04
CA THR A 79 13.73 -9.41 5.87
C THR A 79 13.12 -8.19 5.18
N LYS A 80 13.74 -7.00 5.32
CA LYS A 80 13.30 -5.82 4.58
C LYS A 80 13.36 -6.02 3.06
N GLN A 81 14.39 -6.72 2.57
CA GLN A 81 14.53 -7.03 1.14
C GLN A 81 13.37 -7.89 0.61
N GLU A 82 12.95 -8.91 1.36
CA GLU A 82 11.79 -9.73 0.98
C GLU A 82 10.47 -8.93 0.95
N VAL A 83 10.37 -7.83 1.70
CA VAL A 83 9.22 -6.91 1.56
C VAL A 83 9.32 -6.18 0.23
N LEU A 84 10.48 -5.61 -0.11
CA LEU A 84 10.70 -4.86 -1.35
C LEU A 84 10.49 -5.72 -2.59
N ASP A 85 11.06 -6.92 -2.61
CA ASP A 85 10.90 -7.87 -3.72
C ASP A 85 9.44 -8.30 -3.92
N PHE A 86 8.61 -8.16 -2.88
CA PHE A 86 7.17 -8.45 -2.94
C PHE A 86 6.35 -7.30 -3.53
N ILE A 87 6.87 -6.07 -3.58
CA ILE A 87 6.18 -4.90 -4.13
C ILE A 87 6.26 -4.94 -5.65
N THR A 88 5.39 -5.73 -6.26
CA THR A 88 5.27 -5.83 -7.72
C THR A 88 3.81 -5.67 -8.14
N TRP A 89 3.60 -5.22 -9.38
CA TRP A 89 2.25 -5.11 -9.95
C TRP A 89 1.52 -6.45 -9.96
N ASP A 90 2.20 -7.53 -10.35
CA ASP A 90 1.64 -8.88 -10.39
C ASP A 90 1.14 -9.34 -9.02
N ASN A 91 1.90 -9.07 -7.96
CA ASN A 91 1.49 -9.40 -6.59
C ASN A 91 0.29 -8.55 -6.14
N MET A 92 0.19 -7.30 -6.58
CA MET A 92 -0.97 -6.44 -6.32
C MET A 92 -2.22 -6.98 -7.01
N VAL A 93 -2.11 -7.36 -8.29
CA VAL A 93 -3.19 -7.95 -9.07
C VAL A 93 -3.65 -9.27 -8.46
N GLU A 94 -2.70 -10.15 -8.12
CA GLU A 94 -3.01 -11.43 -7.49
C GLU A 94 -3.74 -11.23 -6.14
N PHE A 95 -3.28 -10.28 -5.32
CA PHE A 95 -3.92 -9.95 -4.05
C PHE A 95 -5.33 -9.40 -4.24
N SER A 96 -5.54 -8.56 -5.24
CA SER A 96 -6.86 -8.01 -5.58
C SER A 96 -7.83 -9.11 -6.00
N ASN A 97 -7.40 -9.99 -6.92
CA ASN A 97 -8.21 -11.10 -7.41
C ASN A 97 -8.63 -12.08 -6.30
N ARG A 98 -7.76 -12.32 -5.31
CA ARG A 98 -8.09 -13.16 -4.14
C ARG A 98 -9.10 -12.53 -3.19
N GLN A 99 -9.23 -11.20 -3.20
CA GLN A 99 -10.20 -10.48 -2.38
C GLN A 99 -11.54 -10.26 -3.09
N ALA A 100 -11.60 -10.42 -4.41
CA ALA A 100 -12.85 -10.34 -5.14
C ALA A 100 -13.84 -11.37 -4.57
N PRO A 101 -15.09 -10.98 -4.26
CA PRO A 101 -16.10 -11.96 -3.89
C PRO A 101 -16.18 -13.00 -5.01
N GLY A 102 -16.12 -14.28 -4.64
CA GLY A 102 -16.34 -15.37 -5.60
C GLY A 102 -17.66 -15.15 -6.35
N PRO A 103 -17.84 -15.70 -7.56
CA PRO A 103 -19.05 -15.50 -8.34
C PRO A 103 -20.25 -15.83 -7.44
N ALA A 104 -21.15 -14.85 -7.28
CA ALA A 104 -22.42 -15.10 -6.62
C ALA A 104 -23.05 -16.29 -7.33
N GLY A 105 -23.20 -17.40 -6.60
CA GLY A 105 -23.75 -18.63 -7.15
C GLY A 105 -25.06 -18.34 -7.87
N SER A 106 -25.13 -18.81 -9.11
CA SER A 106 -26.33 -18.79 -9.97
C SER A 106 -27.55 -19.41 -9.31
#